data_AF-A0A3A8ENZ1-F1
#
_entry.id   AF-A0A3A8ENZ1-F1
#
_cell.length_a   1.000
_cell.length_b   1.000
_cell.length_c   1.000
_cell.angle_alpha   90.00
_cell.angle_beta   90.00
_cell.angle_gamma   90.00
#
_symmetry.space_group_name_H-M   'P 1'
#
loop_
_entity.id
_entity.type
_entity.pdbx_description
1 polymer ?
#
loop_
_entity_poly.entity_id
_entity_poly.type
_entity_poly.pdbx_seq_one_letter_code
_entity_poly.pdbx_strand_id
1 'polypeptide(L)'
;MKFETNNLNAEFYLASLALGILEAMKQGVVHPDIGIWSLGKLQSSQQFENSLFLSEDLKYVIGCLDEIDVWTSLDPQNGLEKQLIMIDELRVKCLKILKHLDYKEMNLSIELSMDEYDLD
;
A
#
# COMPACT_ATOMS: atom_id res chain seq x y z
N MET A 1 7.59 24.39 8.63
CA MET A 1 6.19 23.94 8.71
C MET A 1 6.22 22.46 9.09
N LYS A 2 5.66 22.08 10.24
CA LYS A 2 5.60 20.69 10.70
C LYS A 2 4.15 20.25 10.51
N PHE A 3 3.90 19.35 9.57
CA PHE A 3 2.56 18.78 9.40
C PHE A 3 2.41 17.66 10.44
N GLU A 4 1.61 17.90 11.47
CA GLU A 4 1.25 16.87 12.43
C GLU A 4 0.04 16.12 11.89
N THR A 5 0.29 15.00 11.22
CA THR A 5 -0.77 14.05 10.81
C THR A 5 -1.03 13.07 11.95
N ASN A 6 -2.29 12.78 12.24
CA ASN A 6 -2.65 11.75 13.21
C ASN A 6 -2.08 10.39 12.75
N ASN A 7 -1.25 9.76 13.57
CA ASN A 7 -0.39 8.63 13.17
C ASN A 7 -1.17 7.38 12.72
N LEU A 8 -2.35 7.13 13.32
CA LEU A 8 -3.26 6.07 12.88
C LEU A 8 -3.73 6.30 11.43
N ASN A 9 -3.98 7.56 11.06
CA ASN A 9 -4.40 7.90 9.71
C ASN A 9 -3.28 7.62 8.71
N ALA A 10 -2.01 7.81 9.09
CA ALA A 10 -0.87 7.50 8.22
C ALA A 10 -0.78 6.00 7.89
N GLU A 11 -0.93 5.11 8.87
CA GLU A 11 -0.93 3.67 8.64
C GLU A 11 -2.11 3.23 7.77
N PHE A 12 -3.32 3.77 8.04
CA PHE A 12 -4.49 3.53 7.20
C PHE A 12 -4.28 3.98 5.75
N TYR A 13 -3.78 5.19 5.54
CA TYR A 13 -3.55 5.74 4.20
C TYR A 13 -2.51 4.92 3.43
N LEU A 14 -1.39 4.59 4.08
CA LEU A 14 -0.33 3.82 3.44
C LEU A 14 -0.77 2.38 3.13
N ALA A 15 -1.45 1.70 4.05
CA ALA A 15 -1.98 0.37 3.82
C ALA A 15 -3.06 0.35 2.72
N SER A 16 -3.94 1.37 2.68
CA SER A 16 -4.95 1.49 1.63
C SER A 16 -4.34 1.78 0.26
N LEU A 17 -3.33 2.66 0.20
CA LEU A 17 -2.62 2.97 -1.03
C LEU A 17 -1.85 1.75 -1.56
N ALA A 18 -1.11 1.06 -0.69
CA ALA A 18 -0.41 -0.17 -1.04
C ALA A 18 -1.38 -1.24 -1.55
N LEU A 19 -2.52 -1.43 -0.88
CA LEU A 19 -3.55 -2.36 -1.34
C LEU A 19 -4.06 -2.00 -2.74
N GLY A 20 -4.42 -0.74 -2.98
CA GLY A 20 -4.92 -0.28 -4.27
C GLY A 20 -3.92 -0.50 -5.41
N ILE A 21 -2.64 -0.22 -5.17
CA ILE A 21 -1.56 -0.48 -6.12
C ILE A 21 -1.45 -1.97 -6.43
N LEU A 22 -1.43 -2.82 -5.39
CA LEU A 22 -1.31 -4.27 -5.55
C LEU A 22 -2.51 -4.89 -6.28
N GLU A 23 -3.74 -4.39 -6.06
CA GLU A 23 -4.92 -4.78 -6.83
C GLU A 23 -4.76 -4.43 -8.31
N ALA A 24 -4.31 -3.21 -8.61
CA ALA A 24 -4.12 -2.74 -9.96
C ALA A 24 -3.00 -3.52 -10.69
N MET A 25 -1.93 -3.89 -9.98
CA MET A 25 -0.89 -4.79 -10.49
C MET A 25 -1.47 -6.17 -10.81
N LYS A 26 -2.23 -6.77 -9.88
CA LYS A 26 -2.84 -8.08 -10.08
C LYS A 26 -3.77 -8.12 -11.29
N GLN A 27 -4.50 -7.04 -11.54
CA GLN A 27 -5.40 -6.90 -12.69
C GLN A 27 -4.67 -6.58 -14.01
N GLY A 28 -3.36 -6.34 -13.96
CA GLY A 28 -2.56 -5.94 -15.13
C GLY A 28 -2.81 -4.49 -15.57
N VAL A 29 -3.48 -3.67 -14.76
CA VAL A 29 -3.78 -2.26 -15.03
C VAL A 29 -2.57 -1.37 -14.76
N VAL A 30 -1.77 -1.72 -13.75
CA VAL A 30 -0.54 -1.03 -13.37
C VAL A 30 0.65 -1.98 -13.52
N HIS A 31 1.67 -1.57 -14.26
CA HIS A 31 2.92 -2.33 -14.34
C HIS A 31 3.62 -2.33 -12.97
N PRO A 32 4.24 -3.45 -12.52
CA PRO A 32 4.98 -3.53 -11.26
C PRO A 32 5.90 -2.33 -11.00
N ASP A 33 6.74 -1.97 -11.98
CA ASP A 33 7.64 -0.81 -11.89
C ASP A 33 6.91 0.50 -11.53
N ILE A 34 5.73 0.75 -12.08
CA ILE A 34 4.98 2.00 -11.81
C ILE A 34 4.40 1.99 -10.39
N GLY A 35 3.91 0.83 -9.93
CA GLY A 35 3.40 0.72 -8.57
C GLY A 35 4.52 0.76 -7.52
N ILE A 36 5.70 0.23 -7.84
CA ILE A 36 6.93 0.35 -7.02
C ILE A 36 7.25 1.82 -6.76
N TRP A 37 7.29 2.63 -7.82
CA TRP A 37 7.65 4.05 -7.71
C TRP A 37 6.67 4.88 -6.88
N SER A 38 5.43 4.41 -6.73
CA SER A 38 4.39 5.10 -5.95
C SER A 38 4.68 5.07 -4.45
N LEU A 39 5.42 4.06 -3.95
CA LEU A 39 5.74 3.90 -2.53
C LEU A 39 7.26 3.78 -2.23
N GLY A 40 8.11 3.52 -3.22
CA GLY A 40 9.55 3.28 -3.03
C GLY A 40 10.32 4.45 -2.39
N LYS A 41 9.83 5.69 -2.53
CA LYS A 41 10.44 6.84 -1.83
C LYS A 41 10.31 6.78 -0.30
N LEU A 42 9.30 6.08 0.22
CA LEU A 42 9.09 5.95 1.67
C LEU A 42 10.12 5.01 2.28
N GLN A 43 10.44 3.92 1.59
CA GLN A 43 11.39 2.89 2.03
C GLN A 43 12.80 3.45 2.23
N SER A 44 13.22 4.41 1.40
CA SER A 44 14.52 5.08 1.52
C SER A 44 14.60 6.14 2.63
N SER A 45 13.49 6.40 3.35
CA SER A 45 13.48 7.42 4.40
C SER A 45 13.75 6.80 5.77
N GLN A 46 14.80 7.26 6.46
CA GLN A 46 15.09 6.87 7.85
C GLN A 46 13.90 7.13 8.79
N GLN A 47 12.99 8.03 8.41
CA GLN A 47 11.78 8.34 9.14
C GLN A 47 10.74 7.22 9.06
N PHE A 48 10.67 6.51 7.93
CA PHE A 48 9.78 5.35 7.75
C PHE A 48 10.31 4.13 8.50
N GLU A 49 11.59 3.79 8.32
CA GLU A 49 12.23 2.63 8.96
C GLU A 49 12.18 2.72 10.49
N ASN A 50 12.53 3.90 11.04
CA ASN A 50 12.57 4.12 12.49
C ASN A 50 11.22 4.59 13.06
N SER A 51 10.15 4.59 12.27
CA SER A 51 8.83 4.94 12.78
C SER A 51 8.40 3.92 13.83
N LEU A 52 8.17 4.38 15.06
CA LEU A 52 7.56 3.61 16.14
C LEU A 52 6.04 3.46 15.97
N PHE A 53 5.46 4.13 14.96
CA PHE A 53 4.01 4.24 14.78
C PHE A 53 3.47 3.40 13.62
N LEU A 54 4.32 2.92 12.72
CA LEU A 54 3.92 2.06 11.61
C LEU A 54 4.17 0.60 12.00
N SER A 55 3.22 -0.28 11.72
CA SER A 55 3.42 -1.70 11.97
C SER A 55 4.55 -2.28 11.14
N GLU A 56 5.20 -3.31 11.68
CA GLU A 56 6.20 -4.08 10.97
C GLU A 56 5.61 -4.79 9.74
N ASP A 57 4.31 -5.12 9.75
CA ASP A 57 3.64 -5.66 8.56
C ASP A 57 3.55 -4.62 7.43
N LEU A 58 3.28 -3.34 7.74
CA LEU A 58 3.27 -2.28 6.73
C LEU A 58 4.67 -2.01 6.19
N LYS A 59 5.67 -1.96 7.08
CA LYS A 59 7.09 -1.81 6.68
C LYS A 59 7.54 -2.95 5.78
N TYR A 60 7.14 -4.18 6.11
CA TYR A 60 7.39 -5.36 5.27
C TYR A 60 6.72 -5.24 3.91
N VAL A 61 5.44 -4.83 3.85
CA VAL A 61 4.72 -4.67 2.57
C VAL A 61 5.41 -3.67 1.66
N ILE A 62 5.76 -2.50 2.19
CA ILE A 62 6.47 -1.47 1.44
C ILE A 62 7.87 -1.98 1.06
N GLY A 63 8.54 -2.67 1.98
CA GLY A 63 9.82 -3.33 1.77
C GLY A 63 9.85 -4.23 0.54
N CYS A 64 8.83 -5.08 0.43
CA CYS A 64 8.71 -6.09 -0.60
C CYS A 64 8.21 -5.55 -1.95
N LEU A 65 7.63 -4.35 -2.01
CA LEU A 65 7.15 -3.78 -3.27
C LEU A 65 8.29 -3.70 -4.30
N ASP A 66 9.46 -3.22 -3.89
CA ASP A 66 10.68 -3.10 -4.71
C ASP A 66 11.22 -4.44 -5.26
N GLU A 67 10.73 -5.58 -4.77
CA GLU A 67 11.18 -6.93 -5.17
C GLU A 67 10.18 -7.64 -6.11
N ILE A 68 9.01 -7.03 -6.36
CA ILE A 68 7.92 -7.67 -7.13
C ILE A 68 8.33 -7.91 -8.60
N ASP A 69 9.02 -6.96 -9.23
CA ASP A 69 9.45 -7.03 -10.63
C ASP A 69 10.57 -8.05 -10.86
N VAL A 70 11.44 -8.25 -9.85
CA VAL A 70 12.61 -9.13 -9.87
C VAL A 70 12.24 -10.57 -10.25
N TRP A 71 11.09 -11.08 -9.82
CA TRP A 71 10.68 -12.48 -10.09
C TRP A 71 10.62 -12.81 -11.58
N THR A 72 10.10 -11.89 -12.39
CA THR A 72 9.99 -12.08 -13.84
C THR A 72 11.35 -12.09 -14.53
N SER A 73 12.34 -11.43 -13.94
CA SER A 73 13.72 -11.41 -14.42
C SER A 73 14.53 -12.64 -13.98
N LEU A 74 14.30 -13.14 -12.76
CA LEU A 74 15.02 -14.30 -12.21
C LEU A 74 14.54 -15.64 -12.76
N ASP A 75 13.25 -15.77 -13.06
CA ASP A 75 12.66 -17.02 -13.55
C ASP A 75 11.72 -16.73 -14.73
N PRO A 76 12.23 -16.76 -15.98
CA PRO A 76 11.39 -16.48 -17.15
C PRO A 76 10.25 -17.48 -17.38
N GLN A 77 10.27 -18.66 -16.75
CA GLN A 77 9.24 -19.69 -16.93
C GLN A 77 8.14 -19.59 -15.87
N ASN A 78 8.49 -19.35 -14.60
CA ASN A 78 7.53 -19.31 -13.49
C ASN A 78 7.49 -17.97 -12.74
N GLY A 79 8.27 -16.98 -13.18
CA GLY A 79 8.43 -15.69 -12.51
C GLY A 79 7.14 -14.89 -12.44
N LEU A 80 6.28 -14.99 -13.45
CA LEU A 80 4.96 -14.35 -13.43
C LEU A 80 4.05 -14.97 -12.35
N GLU A 81 4.05 -16.28 -12.21
CA GLU A 81 3.28 -16.96 -11.17
C GLU A 81 3.79 -16.57 -9.78
N LYS A 82 5.11 -16.58 -9.57
CA LYS A 82 5.74 -16.15 -8.31
C LYS A 82 5.44 -14.69 -7.97
N GLN A 83 5.46 -13.81 -8.99
CA GLN A 83 5.07 -12.41 -8.84
C GLN A 83 3.62 -12.28 -8.36
N LEU A 84 2.68 -13.02 -8.97
CA LEU A 84 1.27 -12.99 -8.57
C LEU A 84 1.03 -13.55 -7.16
N ILE A 85 1.74 -14.61 -6.78
CA ILE A 85 1.70 -15.16 -5.41
C ILE A 85 2.16 -14.11 -4.41
N MET A 86 3.30 -13.46 -4.67
CA MET A 86 3.82 -12.40 -3.82
C MET A 86 2.83 -11.23 -3.71
N ILE A 87 2.27 -10.76 -4.83
CA ILE A 87 1.25 -9.71 -4.83
C ILE A 87 0.06 -10.11 -3.93
N ASP A 88 -0.42 -11.35 -4.01
CA ASP A 88 -1.53 -11.82 -3.18
C ASP A 88 -1.17 -11.89 -1.69
N GLU A 89 0.04 -12.34 -1.34
CA GLU A 89 0.52 -12.33 0.04
C GLU A 89 0.56 -10.92 0.63
N LEU A 90 1.08 -9.96 -0.13
CA LEU A 90 1.16 -8.55 0.28
C LEU A 90 -0.22 -7.91 0.41
N ARG A 91 -1.16 -8.24 -0.50
CA ARG A 91 -2.57 -7.79 -0.40
C ARG A 91 -3.23 -8.29 0.88
N VAL A 92 -3.05 -9.56 1.21
CA VAL A 92 -3.60 -10.15 2.45
C VAL A 92 -3.04 -9.45 3.68
N LYS A 93 -1.75 -9.09 3.69
CA LYS A 93 -1.15 -8.29 4.78
C LYS A 93 -1.77 -6.90 4.89
N CYS A 94 -1.94 -6.18 3.78
CA CYS A 94 -2.63 -4.89 3.78
C CYS A 94 -4.05 -4.99 4.35
N LEU A 95 -4.82 -5.99 3.91
CA LEU A 95 -6.18 -6.23 4.42
C LEU A 95 -6.19 -6.56 5.92
N LYS A 96 -5.20 -7.29 6.42
CA LYS A 96 -5.07 -7.55 7.86
C LYS A 96 -4.79 -6.25 8.61
N ILE A 97 -3.86 -5.42 8.17
CA ILE A 97 -3.58 -4.12 8.78
C ILE A 97 -4.87 -3.30 8.86
N LEU A 98 -5.55 -3.13 7.72
CA LEU A 98 -6.80 -2.35 7.62
C LEU A 98 -7.93 -2.90 8.50
N LYS A 99 -7.99 -4.22 8.76
CA LYS A 99 -9.01 -4.82 9.65
C LYS A 99 -8.72 -4.62 11.13
N HIS A 100 -7.45 -4.50 11.51
CA HIS A 100 -7.04 -4.35 12.92
C HIS A 100 -6.95 -2.89 13.36
N LEU A 101 -7.02 -1.94 12.43
CA LEU A 101 -7.13 -0.52 12.72
C LEU A 101 -8.54 -0.21 13.27
N ASP A 102 -8.62 0.31 14.50
CA ASP A 102 -9.90 0.71 15.09
C ASP A 102 -10.38 2.04 14.48
N TYR A 103 -11.27 1.93 13.51
CA TYR A 103 -11.87 3.05 12.78
C TYR A 103 -12.55 4.08 13.70
N LYS A 104 -12.98 3.69 14.90
CA LYS A 104 -13.62 4.62 15.85
C LYS A 104 -12.65 5.63 16.44
N GLU A 105 -11.37 5.31 16.55
CA GLU A 105 -10.35 6.24 17.06
C GLU A 105 -9.74 7.13 15.96
N MET A 106 -9.99 6.81 14.67
CA MET A 106 -9.36 7.51 13.54
C MET A 106 -9.97 8.88 13.23
N ASN A 107 -11.13 9.23 13.79
CA ASN A 107 -11.86 10.49 13.51
C ASN A 107 -11.92 10.80 11.99
N LEU A 108 -11.97 9.76 11.15
CA LEU A 108 -12.19 9.87 9.71
C LEU A 108 -13.68 10.14 9.47
N SER A 109 -14.08 11.40 9.67
CA SER A 109 -15.34 11.89 9.11
C SER A 109 -15.15 12.05 7.60
N ILE A 110 -15.39 10.96 6.87
CA ILE A 110 -15.58 11.06 5.43
C ILE A 110 -17.00 11.60 5.23
N GLU A 111 -17.15 12.92 5.23
CA GLU A 111 -18.31 13.59 4.64
C GLU A 111 -18.17 13.49 3.12
N LEU A 112 -18.66 12.39 2.54
CA LEU A 112 -18.94 12.35 1.10
C LEU A 112 -20.17 13.22 0.84
N SER A 113 -19.96 14.53 0.68
CA SER A 113 -20.91 15.38 -0.02
C SER A 113 -20.72 15.13 -1.52
N MET A 114 -21.42 14.13 -2.06
CA MET A 114 -21.81 14.22 -3.47
C MET A 114 -22.98 15.20 -3.49
N ASP A 115 -22.73 16.44 -3.89
CA ASP A 115 -23.82 17.30 -4.29
C ASP A 115 -24.49 16.65 -5.50
N GLU A 116 -25.81 16.48 -5.46
CA GLU A 116 -26.65 15.83 -6.49
C GLU A 116 -26.66 16.56 -7.86
N TYR A 117 -25.65 17.37 -8.18
CA TYR A 117 -25.66 18.28 -9.34
C TYR A 117 -24.73 17.93 -10.50
N ASP A 118 -24.07 16.77 -10.51
CA ASP A 118 -23.27 16.33 -11.66
C ASP A 118 -23.95 15.17 -12.44
N LEU A 119 -25.28 15.25 -12.57
CA LEU A 119 -26.04 14.59 -13.65
C LEU A 119 -26.38 15.64 -14.71
N ASP A 120 -25.50 15.79 -15.70
CA ASP A 120 -25.84 16.35 -17.02
C ASP A 120 -25.34 15.39 -18.12
#